data_AF-A0A7Y2GHR8-F1
#
_entry.id   AF-A0A7Y2GHR8-F1
#
_cell.length_a   1.000
_cell.length_b   1.000
_cell.length_c   1.000
_cell.angle_alpha   90.00
_cell.angle_beta   90.00
_cell.angle_gamma   90.00
#
_symmetry.space_group_name_H-M   'P 1'
#
loop_
_entity.id
_entity.type
_entity.pdbx_description
1 polymer ?
#
loop_
_entity_poly.entity_id
_entity_poly.type
_entity_poly.pdbx_seq_one_letter_code
_entity_poly.pdbx_strand_id
1 'polypeptide(L)'
;MLPRKFFVVSVVFFLTVFAYGLSADKVTEVKLHLHPDHGKIRPFETAVVHAEFYGKKRKGFLDSILGNKESTKSKVDTNDWKIEILSKNSGLLSKPFRYQEEGEKTKGGFAGFITQGIGAVSSKDSVLYTAPSKPGRYKLRVTTGNLKAETLITVSGSQNNSTGITLSSEDAQGKYAPLVKRYAPFIAQETWFDPRADYIARFDYDGNWKGDDNWENLRNGSSQAYVYYAVMETKTHWFLHYNFFHPRDYSDACVVGTCHENDNEGMILTVRKDGSPFGKVELLETLAHNNIYTFTNEKRIKKKVHNVDGTLSFYNETHPIIFIEAGGHGVLGGDYKTSFFDAKLMSFKQNTGVTYTYKDGEAERPSYGDDRNVGYSLISIEDSWWQRGSNESGEPNETFEKFYIYEPFGNRPKTSKKYIAGSFLGRTASDSMAKPFWGWHDRRTKKKKVLNTGQWALDPAYSLSVCYKWPKELPVATEYLYNPFLEEPRTP
;
A
#
# COMPACT_ATOMS: atom_id res chain seq x y z
N MET A 1 -43.42 42.46 35.86
CA MET A 1 -43.72 41.02 35.82
C MET A 1 -42.46 40.25 35.43
N LEU A 2 -41.82 39.59 36.39
CA LEU A 2 -41.06 38.34 36.17
C LEU A 2 -42.07 37.18 35.93
N PRO A 3 -41.68 35.95 35.57
CA PRO A 3 -40.74 35.50 34.53
C PRO A 3 -41.29 34.27 33.75
N ARG A 4 -40.58 33.79 32.72
CA ARG A 4 -40.44 32.34 32.50
C ARG A 4 -39.03 32.01 32.02
N LYS A 5 -38.20 31.65 32.99
CA LYS A 5 -36.89 31.01 32.83
C LYS A 5 -37.13 29.61 32.28
N PHE A 6 -36.56 29.27 31.13
CA PHE A 6 -36.30 27.87 30.81
C PHE A 6 -34.95 27.49 31.39
N PHE A 7 -35.03 26.50 32.28
CA PHE A 7 -33.94 25.86 32.99
C PHE A 7 -32.96 25.25 31.99
N VAL A 8 -31.74 25.78 31.92
CA VAL A 8 -30.59 25.01 31.42
C VAL A 8 -30.20 24.06 32.56
N VAL A 9 -30.66 22.81 32.46
CA VAL A 9 -30.14 21.75 33.32
C VAL A 9 -28.74 21.42 32.80
N SER A 10 -27.74 22.12 33.33
CA SER A 10 -26.35 21.65 33.31
C SER A 10 -26.27 20.42 34.19
N VAL A 11 -26.49 19.24 33.62
CA VAL A 11 -26.10 17.98 34.26
C VAL A 11 -24.58 17.87 34.13
N VAL A 12 -23.88 18.42 35.12
CA VAL A 12 -22.49 18.07 35.41
C VAL A 12 -22.53 16.65 35.99
N PHE A 13 -22.40 15.64 35.12
CA PHE A 13 -22.10 14.28 35.57
C PHE A 13 -20.61 14.25 35.95
N PHE A 14 -20.33 14.54 37.22
CA PHE A 14 -19.09 14.17 37.87
C PHE A 14 -19.03 12.63 37.88
N LEU A 15 -18.46 12.04 36.83
CA LEU A 15 -18.10 10.63 36.80
C LEU A 15 -16.74 10.51 37.50
N THR A 16 -16.81 10.26 38.80
CA THR A 16 -15.74 9.64 39.57
C THR A 16 -15.26 8.42 38.81
N VAL A 17 -14.07 8.55 38.23
CA VAL A 17 -13.28 7.45 37.68
C VAL A 17 -12.92 6.54 38.85
N PHE A 18 -13.81 5.58 39.14
CA PHE A 18 -13.41 4.40 39.89
C PHE A 18 -12.41 3.65 39.02
N ALA A 19 -11.16 3.61 39.47
CA ALA A 19 -10.14 2.71 38.99
C ALA A 19 -10.59 1.26 39.27
N TYR A 20 -11.49 0.73 38.43
CA TYR A 20 -11.59 -0.70 38.24
C TYR A 20 -10.39 -1.10 37.37
N GLY A 21 -9.42 -1.78 37.98
CA GLY A 21 -8.40 -2.49 37.23
C GLY A 21 -9.06 -3.32 36.13
N LEU A 22 -8.74 -3.01 34.89
CA LEU A 22 -9.16 -3.73 33.70
C LEU A 22 -8.53 -5.14 33.75
N SER A 23 -9.21 -6.07 34.45
CA SER A 23 -8.92 -7.50 34.35
C SER A 23 -9.48 -7.99 33.02
N ALA A 24 -8.60 -8.35 32.08
CA ALA A 24 -8.96 -8.94 30.79
C ALA A 24 -9.86 -10.19 30.92
N ASP A 25 -10.65 -10.49 29.88
CA ASP A 25 -11.46 -11.71 29.80
C ASP A 25 -10.57 -12.95 29.94
N LYS A 26 -11.00 -13.91 30.77
CA LYS A 26 -10.23 -15.14 30.99
C LYS A 26 -10.53 -16.15 29.89
N VAL A 27 -9.56 -16.35 29.00
CA VAL A 27 -9.58 -17.45 28.02
C VAL A 27 -9.43 -18.78 28.74
N THR A 28 -10.28 -19.76 28.42
CA THR A 28 -10.28 -21.11 29.00
C THR A 28 -10.14 -22.22 27.97
N GLU A 29 -10.31 -21.92 26.68
CA GLU A 29 -10.10 -22.86 25.57
C GLU A 29 -9.66 -22.10 24.31
N VAL A 30 -8.83 -22.75 23.48
CA VAL A 30 -8.49 -22.31 22.13
C VAL A 30 -8.85 -23.42 21.16
N LYS A 31 -9.54 -23.09 20.06
CA LYS A 31 -9.79 -23.99 18.94
C LYS A 31 -9.13 -23.44 17.69
N LEU A 32 -8.59 -24.33 16.86
CA LEU A 32 -7.96 -23.96 15.59
C LEU A 32 -8.77 -24.52 14.44
N HIS A 33 -9.07 -23.65 13.48
CA HIS A 33 -9.68 -24.01 12.20
C HIS A 33 -8.70 -23.67 11.08
N LEU A 34 -8.69 -24.50 10.05
CA LEU A 34 -7.87 -24.28 8.86
C LEU A 34 -8.78 -23.91 7.72
N HIS A 35 -8.35 -22.99 6.86
CA HIS A 35 -9.00 -22.78 5.57
C HIS A 35 -7.94 -22.91 4.46
N PRO A 36 -8.04 -23.95 3.62
CA PRO A 36 -9.14 -24.91 3.53
C PRO A 36 -9.15 -25.95 4.68
N ASP A 37 -10.34 -26.40 5.09
CA ASP A 37 -10.60 -27.22 6.29
C ASP A 37 -9.81 -28.54 6.36
N HIS A 38 -9.48 -29.09 5.20
CA HIS A 38 -8.74 -30.35 5.12
C HIS A 38 -7.24 -30.18 5.39
N GLY A 39 -6.73 -28.94 5.44
CA GLY A 39 -5.34 -28.63 5.76
C GLY A 39 -4.32 -29.24 4.80
N LYS A 40 -4.71 -29.62 3.58
CA LYS A 40 -3.79 -30.10 2.55
C LYS A 40 -3.62 -29.03 1.49
N ILE A 41 -2.39 -28.63 1.26
CA ILE A 41 -2.03 -27.62 0.27
C ILE A 41 -0.84 -28.11 -0.54
N ARG A 42 -0.52 -27.43 -1.63
CA ARG A 42 0.68 -27.69 -2.44
C ARG A 42 1.85 -26.84 -1.94
N PRO A 43 3.08 -27.10 -2.40
CA PRO A 43 4.18 -26.19 -2.15
C PRO A 43 3.78 -24.78 -2.59
N PHE A 44 4.16 -23.76 -1.81
CA PHE A 44 3.90 -22.34 -2.09
C PHE A 44 2.45 -21.86 -2.02
N GLU A 45 1.49 -22.77 -1.86
CA GLU A 45 0.10 -22.40 -1.54
C GLU A 45 -0.04 -21.95 -0.08
N THR A 46 -1.16 -21.33 0.21
CA THR A 46 -1.45 -20.75 1.52
C THR A 46 -2.64 -21.41 2.20
N ALA A 47 -2.66 -21.38 3.53
CA ALA A 47 -3.81 -21.76 4.34
C ALA A 47 -3.98 -20.75 5.48
N VAL A 48 -5.22 -20.35 5.75
CA VAL A 48 -5.53 -19.53 6.92
C VAL A 48 -5.59 -20.43 8.15
N VAL A 49 -4.95 -20.00 9.22
CA VAL A 49 -5.03 -20.62 10.54
C VAL A 49 -5.83 -19.68 11.43
N HIS A 50 -7.09 -20.02 11.66
CA HIS A 50 -8.02 -19.24 12.47
C HIS A 50 -8.06 -19.79 13.90
N ALA A 51 -7.75 -18.94 14.87
CA ALA A 51 -7.77 -19.28 16.29
C ALA A 51 -9.00 -18.69 16.98
N GLU A 52 -9.90 -19.56 17.43
CA GLU A 52 -11.05 -19.14 18.23
C GLU A 52 -10.78 -19.31 19.72
N PHE A 53 -10.98 -18.23 20.45
CA PHE A 53 -10.77 -18.19 21.89
C PHE A 53 -12.12 -18.25 22.61
N TYR A 54 -12.26 -19.19 23.54
CA TYR A 54 -13.47 -19.36 24.33
C TYR A 54 -13.16 -19.12 25.81
N GLY A 55 -14.07 -18.44 26.49
CA GLY A 55 -13.89 -18.06 27.88
C GLY A 55 -15.20 -17.72 28.57
N LYS A 56 -15.09 -17.18 29.77
CA LYS A 56 -16.24 -16.59 30.46
C LYS A 56 -16.19 -15.07 30.22
N LYS A 57 -17.13 -14.54 29.44
CA LYS A 57 -17.35 -13.09 29.35
C LYS A 57 -17.71 -12.54 30.73
N ARG A 58 -17.06 -11.45 31.17
CA ARG A 58 -17.51 -10.75 32.38
C ARG A 58 -18.87 -10.07 32.10
N LYS A 59 -19.79 -10.14 33.06
CA LYS A 59 -21.11 -9.49 32.99
C LYS A 59 -20.94 -8.00 32.73
N GLY A 60 -21.64 -7.46 31.73
CA GLY A 60 -21.74 -6.01 31.56
C GLY A 60 -22.54 -5.38 32.72
N PHE A 61 -22.42 -4.06 32.88
CA PHE A 61 -23.22 -3.30 33.87
C PHE A 61 -24.73 -3.60 33.73
N LEU A 62 -25.24 -3.67 32.50
CA LEU A 62 -26.62 -4.04 32.18
C LEU A 62 -27.00 -5.48 32.57
N ASP A 63 -26.09 -6.46 32.40
CA ASP A 63 -26.35 -7.86 32.77
C ASP A 63 -26.44 -8.07 34.30
N SER A 64 -25.75 -7.20 35.07
CA SER A 64 -25.84 -7.20 36.53
C SER A 64 -27.18 -6.66 37.04
N ILE A 65 -27.79 -5.72 36.29
CA ILE A 65 -29.09 -5.11 36.60
C ILE A 65 -30.26 -6.04 36.23
N LEU A 66 -30.11 -6.81 35.15
CA LEU A 66 -31.17 -7.68 34.61
C LEU A 66 -31.21 -9.09 35.23
N GLY A 67 -30.36 -9.40 36.22
CA GLY A 67 -30.48 -10.63 37.01
C GLY A 67 -30.14 -11.95 36.29
N ASN A 68 -29.59 -11.90 35.07
CA ASN A 68 -29.22 -13.12 34.33
C ASN A 68 -28.06 -13.84 35.03
N LYS A 69 -28.29 -15.09 35.45
CA LYS A 69 -27.42 -15.80 36.41
C LYS A 69 -26.39 -16.77 35.82
N GLU A 70 -26.27 -16.94 34.51
CA GLU A 70 -25.31 -17.89 33.95
C GLU A 70 -24.23 -17.23 33.08
N SER A 71 -22.96 -17.44 33.46
CA SER A 71 -21.82 -17.17 32.58
C SER A 71 -21.71 -18.31 31.58
N THR A 72 -22.38 -18.22 30.44
CA THR A 72 -22.22 -19.19 29.36
C THR A 72 -20.83 -19.04 28.75
N LYS A 73 -20.17 -20.18 28.52
CA LYS A 73 -18.90 -20.21 27.77
C LYS A 73 -19.18 -19.64 26.38
N SER A 74 -18.49 -18.58 26.03
CA SER A 74 -18.71 -17.84 24.79
C SER A 74 -17.36 -17.50 24.16
N LYS A 75 -17.39 -17.16 22.86
CA LYS A 75 -16.21 -16.64 22.14
C LYS A 75 -15.82 -15.30 22.78
N VAL A 76 -14.54 -15.17 23.12
CA VAL A 76 -13.95 -13.97 23.75
C VAL A 76 -12.86 -13.42 22.84
N ASP A 77 -12.69 -12.09 22.85
CA ASP A 77 -11.65 -11.42 22.10
C ASP A 77 -10.35 -11.37 22.91
N THR A 78 -9.22 -11.73 22.29
CA THR A 78 -7.90 -11.58 22.91
C THR A 78 -6.83 -11.26 21.88
N ASN A 79 -5.90 -10.39 22.25
CA ASN A 79 -4.68 -10.14 21.49
C ASN A 79 -3.46 -10.81 22.13
N ASP A 80 -3.63 -11.48 23.28
CA ASP A 80 -2.55 -12.18 23.99
C ASP A 80 -2.47 -13.63 23.53
N TRP A 81 -1.99 -13.82 22.31
CA TRP A 81 -1.68 -15.15 21.79
C TRP A 81 -0.45 -15.09 20.89
N LYS A 82 0.17 -16.26 20.69
CA LYS A 82 1.32 -16.44 19.81
C LYS A 82 1.10 -17.69 18.97
N ILE A 83 1.69 -17.69 17.78
CA ILE A 83 1.77 -18.86 16.93
C ILE A 83 3.21 -19.15 16.56
N GLU A 84 3.56 -20.43 16.55
CA GLU A 84 4.86 -20.92 16.14
C GLU A 84 4.71 -22.14 15.23
N ILE A 85 5.67 -22.31 14.33
CA ILE A 85 5.78 -23.52 13.51
C ILE A 85 6.84 -24.41 14.16
N LEU A 86 6.43 -25.60 14.59
CA LEU A 86 7.28 -26.51 15.38
C LEU A 86 8.23 -27.37 14.54
N SER A 87 7.96 -27.45 13.23
CA SER A 87 8.78 -28.20 12.28
C SER A 87 10.00 -27.39 11.84
N LYS A 88 11.09 -28.04 11.39
CA LYS A 88 12.23 -27.35 10.74
C LYS A 88 11.91 -27.05 9.26
N ASN A 89 12.55 -26.02 8.67
CA ASN A 89 12.40 -25.59 7.26
C ASN A 89 10.93 -25.42 6.85
N SER A 90 10.22 -24.61 7.62
CA SER A 90 8.81 -24.82 7.89
C SER A 90 7.97 -23.63 7.49
N GLY A 91 7.75 -23.44 6.19
CA GLY A 91 6.85 -22.41 5.66
C GLY A 91 7.07 -21.02 6.27
N LEU A 92 6.07 -20.15 6.13
CA LEU A 92 6.09 -18.79 6.66
C LEU A 92 4.74 -18.42 7.26
N LEU A 93 4.75 -17.52 8.25
CA LEU A 93 3.53 -16.96 8.84
C LEU A 93 3.47 -15.48 8.54
N SER A 94 2.30 -15.02 8.06
CA SER A 94 2.00 -13.60 7.99
C SER A 94 1.91 -12.96 9.37
N LYS A 95 1.95 -11.63 9.41
CA LYS A 95 1.46 -10.87 10.57
C LYS A 95 -0.02 -11.22 10.86
N PRO A 96 -0.47 -11.22 12.13
CA PRO A 96 -1.84 -11.53 12.46
C PRO A 96 -2.85 -10.57 11.83
N PHE A 97 -4.02 -11.12 11.52
CA PHE A 97 -5.17 -10.39 10.96
C PHE A 97 -6.47 -10.90 11.57
N ARG A 98 -7.54 -10.12 11.41
CA ARG A 98 -8.90 -10.55 11.73
C ARG A 98 -9.43 -11.49 10.63
N TYR A 99 -9.91 -12.66 11.01
CA TYR A 99 -10.59 -13.56 10.08
C TYR A 99 -11.76 -12.87 9.38
N GLN A 100 -11.86 -13.07 8.07
CA GLN A 100 -12.96 -12.58 7.23
C GLN A 100 -13.66 -13.81 6.64
N GLU A 101 -14.95 -13.99 6.94
CA GLU A 101 -15.71 -15.08 6.33
C GLU A 101 -15.87 -14.82 4.82
N GLU A 102 -15.81 -15.89 4.02
CA GLU A 102 -15.95 -15.81 2.57
C GLU A 102 -17.32 -15.17 2.22
N GLY A 103 -17.29 -13.97 1.62
CA GLY A 103 -18.50 -13.23 1.26
C GLY A 103 -18.97 -12.16 2.26
N GLU A 104 -18.24 -11.85 3.33
CA GLU A 104 -18.48 -10.65 4.15
C GLU A 104 -18.27 -9.38 3.30
N LYS A 105 -19.34 -8.92 2.65
CA LYS A 105 -19.36 -7.61 1.98
C LYS A 105 -19.14 -6.51 3.01
N THR A 106 -18.24 -5.58 2.71
CA THR A 106 -18.09 -4.31 3.41
C THR A 106 -19.47 -3.66 3.56
N LYS A 107 -20.01 -3.58 4.78
CA LYS A 107 -21.28 -2.90 5.03
C LYS A 107 -21.04 -1.41 4.86
N GLY A 108 -21.34 -0.88 3.67
CA GLY A 108 -21.32 0.56 3.41
C GLY A 108 -22.33 1.30 4.29
N GLY A 109 -21.92 2.45 4.84
CA GLY A 109 -22.81 3.40 5.53
C GLY A 109 -22.37 3.79 6.94
N PHE A 110 -22.86 4.96 7.38
CA PHE A 110 -22.57 5.58 8.68
C PHE A 110 -22.94 4.68 9.90
N ALA A 111 -23.87 3.74 9.72
CA ALA A 111 -24.21 2.73 10.73
C ALA A 111 -23.13 1.63 10.87
N GLY A 112 -22.46 1.25 9.78
CA GLY A 112 -21.28 0.38 9.79
C GLY A 112 -20.07 1.07 10.43
N PHE A 113 -19.93 2.38 10.20
CA PHE A 113 -18.93 3.23 10.85
C PHE A 113 -19.07 3.26 12.38
N ILE A 114 -20.28 3.32 12.93
CA ILE A 114 -20.49 3.33 14.39
C ILE A 114 -20.31 1.93 15.00
N THR A 115 -20.74 0.87 14.31
CA THR A 115 -20.59 -0.51 14.82
C THR A 115 -19.17 -1.05 14.71
N GLN A 116 -18.41 -0.70 13.65
CA GLN A 116 -16.98 -1.02 13.54
C GLN A 116 -16.10 -0.02 14.32
N GLY A 117 -16.45 1.27 14.34
CA GLY A 117 -15.64 2.33 14.95
C GLY A 117 -15.77 2.48 16.47
N ILE A 118 -16.84 1.98 17.10
CA ILE A 118 -17.04 2.07 18.57
C ILE A 118 -17.02 0.69 19.24
N GLY A 119 -17.05 -0.42 18.48
CA GLY A 119 -17.12 -1.79 19.00
C GLY A 119 -15.96 -2.73 18.62
N ALA A 120 -15.07 -2.37 17.69
CA ALA A 120 -14.02 -3.27 17.22
C ALA A 120 -12.62 -2.69 17.46
N VAL A 121 -12.14 -2.79 18.70
CA VAL A 121 -10.75 -3.27 18.85
C VAL A 121 -10.79 -4.73 18.43
N SER A 122 -10.82 -4.96 17.11
CA SER A 122 -10.96 -6.30 16.55
C SER A 122 -9.79 -7.13 17.04
N SER A 123 -10.05 -8.21 17.77
CA SER A 123 -8.98 -9.16 18.08
C SER A 123 -8.45 -9.73 16.76
N LYS A 124 -7.14 -9.67 16.56
CA LYS A 124 -6.50 -10.35 15.44
C LYS A 124 -6.43 -11.81 15.81
N ASP A 125 -7.15 -12.67 15.11
CA ASP A 125 -7.38 -14.06 15.50
C ASP A 125 -6.89 -15.06 14.44
N SER A 126 -6.25 -14.58 13.38
CA SER A 126 -5.81 -15.41 12.26
C SER A 126 -4.39 -15.07 11.80
N VAL A 127 -3.73 -16.05 11.18
CA VAL A 127 -2.52 -15.85 10.37
C VAL A 127 -2.61 -16.65 9.07
N LEU A 128 -1.88 -16.21 8.06
CA LEU A 128 -1.72 -16.93 6.81
C LEU A 128 -0.46 -17.76 6.90
N TYR A 129 -0.59 -19.06 6.72
CA TYR A 129 0.54 -19.97 6.55
C TYR A 129 0.84 -20.13 5.07
N THR A 130 2.08 -19.87 4.65
CA THR A 130 2.59 -20.15 3.30
C THR A 130 3.43 -21.42 3.34
N ALA A 131 3.07 -22.41 2.52
CA ALA A 131 3.78 -23.69 2.45
C ALA A 131 5.20 -23.54 1.91
N PRO A 132 6.20 -24.25 2.47
CA PRO A 132 7.53 -24.32 1.89
C PRO A 132 7.52 -25.14 0.58
N SER A 133 8.64 -25.09 -0.14
CA SER A 133 8.87 -25.92 -1.33
C SER A 133 8.86 -27.43 -1.05
N LYS A 134 9.25 -27.83 0.17
CA LYS A 134 9.42 -29.23 0.55
C LYS A 134 8.06 -29.84 0.93
N PRO A 135 7.67 -30.99 0.34
CA PRO A 135 6.52 -31.75 0.80
C PRO A 135 6.71 -32.28 2.22
N GLY A 136 5.63 -32.38 2.99
CA GLY A 136 5.72 -32.84 4.37
C GLY A 136 4.51 -32.50 5.22
N ARG A 137 4.63 -32.75 6.53
CA ARG A 137 3.61 -32.42 7.52
C ARG A 137 4.19 -31.39 8.48
N TYR A 138 3.54 -30.23 8.57
CA TYR A 138 4.00 -29.06 9.29
C TYR A 138 3.05 -28.81 10.45
N LYS A 139 3.58 -28.87 11.67
CA LYS A 139 2.79 -28.69 12.88
C LYS A 139 2.89 -27.24 13.34
N LEU A 140 1.73 -26.63 13.57
CA LEU A 140 1.60 -25.30 14.12
C LEU A 140 1.04 -25.37 15.53
N ARG A 141 1.49 -24.47 16.38
CA ARG A 141 0.99 -24.34 17.75
C ARG A 141 0.59 -22.90 18.02
N VAL A 142 -0.62 -22.73 18.54
CA VAL A 142 -1.10 -21.48 19.13
C VAL A 142 -1.04 -21.58 20.65
N THR A 143 -0.56 -20.53 21.31
CA THR A 143 -0.48 -20.42 22.77
C THR A 143 -1.11 -19.11 23.25
N THR A 144 -1.88 -19.16 24.35
CA THR A 144 -2.42 -17.98 25.06
C THR A 144 -2.42 -18.27 26.55
N GLY A 145 -1.70 -17.46 27.33
CA GLY A 145 -1.36 -17.81 28.72
C GLY A 145 -0.80 -19.23 28.84
N ASN A 146 -1.47 -20.09 29.62
CA ASN A 146 -1.10 -21.50 29.80
C ASN A 146 -1.77 -22.47 28.81
N LEU A 147 -2.66 -21.98 27.95
CA LEU A 147 -3.39 -22.80 26.99
C LEU A 147 -2.57 -23.00 25.72
N LYS A 148 -2.73 -24.17 25.11
CA LYS A 148 -2.07 -24.55 23.86
C LYS A 148 -3.06 -25.29 22.97
N ALA A 149 -3.06 -24.98 21.69
CA ALA A 149 -3.75 -25.74 20.66
C ALA A 149 -2.78 -26.01 19.50
N GLU A 150 -2.88 -27.18 18.88
CA GLU A 150 -2.01 -27.58 17.77
C GLU A 150 -2.85 -27.97 16.57
N THR A 151 -2.37 -27.66 15.38
CA THR A 151 -2.94 -28.11 14.11
C THR A 151 -1.84 -28.56 13.17
N LEU A 152 -2.21 -29.26 12.09
CA LEU A 152 -1.28 -29.86 11.16
C LEU A 152 -1.68 -29.54 9.72
N ILE A 153 -0.72 -28.97 8.98
CA ILE A 153 -0.86 -28.74 7.54
C ILE A 153 -0.02 -29.77 6.80
N THR A 154 -0.58 -30.37 5.75
CA THR A 154 0.10 -31.33 4.89
C THR A 154 0.39 -30.69 3.54
N VAL A 155 1.67 -30.61 3.18
CA VAL A 155 2.14 -30.12 1.88
C VAL A 155 2.36 -31.31 0.97
N SER A 156 1.60 -31.36 -0.13
CA SER A 156 1.65 -32.42 -1.13
C SER A 156 2.90 -32.31 -2.03
N GLY A 157 3.18 -33.37 -2.80
CA GLY A 157 4.31 -33.39 -3.74
C GLY A 157 4.02 -32.79 -5.13
N SER A 158 2.76 -32.49 -5.44
CA SER A 158 2.38 -31.93 -6.74
C SER A 158 2.71 -30.44 -6.80
N GLN A 159 3.52 -30.02 -7.77
CA GLN A 159 3.75 -28.61 -8.06
C GLN A 159 2.49 -27.93 -8.60
N ASN A 160 2.37 -26.63 -8.35
CA ASN A 160 1.26 -25.84 -8.82
C ASN A 160 1.47 -25.45 -10.29
N ASN A 161 0.61 -25.92 -11.17
CA ASN A 161 0.54 -25.43 -12.56
C ASN A 161 -0.48 -24.29 -12.61
N SER A 162 -0.17 -23.13 -12.00
CA SER A 162 -1.08 -21.98 -12.12
C SER A 162 -0.96 -21.38 -13.52
N THR A 163 -1.96 -21.68 -14.35
CA THR A 163 -2.13 -21.11 -15.69
C THR A 163 -2.82 -19.76 -15.58
N GLY A 164 -2.11 -18.75 -15.09
CA GLY A 164 -2.58 -17.36 -15.16
C GLY A 164 -2.43 -16.79 -16.58
N ILE A 165 -3.17 -15.71 -16.89
CA ILE A 165 -3.01 -14.95 -18.13
C ILE A 165 -1.53 -14.56 -18.29
N THR A 166 -0.91 -14.91 -19.41
CA THR A 166 0.45 -14.46 -19.74
C THR A 166 0.36 -13.24 -20.63
N LEU A 167 0.91 -12.14 -20.13
CA LEU A 167 1.04 -10.88 -20.82
C LEU A 167 2.43 -10.81 -21.45
N SER A 168 2.51 -10.13 -22.59
CA SER A 168 3.78 -9.85 -23.25
C SER A 168 4.63 -8.95 -22.38
N SER A 169 5.93 -9.24 -22.30
CA SER A 169 6.89 -8.29 -21.78
C SER A 169 6.95 -7.07 -22.70
N GLU A 170 6.56 -5.91 -22.19
CA GLU A 170 6.81 -4.60 -22.77
C GLU A 170 7.82 -3.89 -21.89
N ASP A 171 8.80 -3.17 -22.44
CA ASP A 171 9.87 -2.55 -21.66
C ASP A 171 10.17 -1.14 -22.17
N ALA A 172 10.88 -0.34 -21.38
CA ALA A 172 11.19 1.06 -21.67
C ALA A 172 11.94 1.21 -23.00
N GLN A 173 11.47 2.14 -23.83
CA GLN A 173 12.03 2.47 -25.14
C GLN A 173 12.29 3.98 -25.29
N GLY A 174 12.97 4.36 -26.38
CA GLY A 174 13.25 5.75 -26.74
C GLY A 174 14.44 6.37 -25.98
N LYS A 175 14.56 7.69 -26.09
CA LYS A 175 15.71 8.49 -25.61
C LYS A 175 16.03 8.26 -24.12
N TYR A 176 15.01 8.11 -23.29
CA TYR A 176 15.18 8.00 -21.83
C TYR A 176 15.30 6.57 -21.33
N ALA A 177 15.14 5.55 -22.18
CA ALA A 177 15.21 4.14 -21.78
C ALA A 177 16.50 3.79 -21.00
N PRO A 178 17.72 4.18 -21.43
CA PRO A 178 18.91 3.87 -20.65
C PRO A 178 18.90 4.45 -19.23
N LEU A 179 18.28 5.62 -19.05
CA LEU A 179 18.23 6.33 -17.78
C LEU A 179 17.24 5.66 -16.81
N VAL A 180 16.03 5.35 -17.27
CA VAL A 180 15.01 4.69 -16.42
C VAL A 180 15.39 3.24 -16.09
N LYS A 181 16.04 2.51 -17.01
CA LYS A 181 16.53 1.16 -16.73
C LYS A 181 17.64 1.15 -15.68
N ARG A 182 18.58 2.09 -15.77
CA ARG A 182 19.68 2.21 -14.79
C ARG A 182 19.19 2.50 -13.38
N TYR A 183 18.19 3.37 -13.26
CA TYR A 183 17.67 3.84 -11.98
C TYR A 183 16.36 3.16 -11.57
N ALA A 184 15.97 2.09 -12.25
CA ALA A 184 14.79 1.30 -11.91
C ALA A 184 14.92 0.81 -10.45
N PRO A 185 13.90 0.93 -9.60
CA PRO A 185 14.05 0.67 -8.17
C PRO A 185 14.29 -0.81 -7.86
N PHE A 186 15.02 -1.07 -6.77
CA PHE A 186 14.86 -2.33 -6.04
C PHE A 186 13.64 -2.17 -5.14
N ILE A 187 12.67 -3.09 -5.25
CA ILE A 187 11.39 -2.96 -4.56
C ILE A 187 11.27 -4.09 -3.52
N ALA A 188 11.18 -3.73 -2.25
CA ALA A 188 10.79 -4.64 -1.18
C ALA A 188 9.30 -4.46 -0.86
N GLN A 189 8.46 -5.27 -1.49
CA GLN A 189 7.02 -5.27 -1.27
C GLN A 189 6.68 -6.16 -0.08
N GLU A 190 6.16 -5.61 1.01
CA GLU A 190 5.58 -6.44 2.08
C GLU A 190 4.33 -7.16 1.55
N THR A 191 4.08 -8.37 2.02
CA THR A 191 2.84 -9.12 1.75
C THR A 191 2.11 -9.45 3.05
N TRP A 192 0.80 -9.55 3.01
CA TRP A 192 0.01 -9.90 4.20
C TRP A 192 -0.85 -11.16 4.03
N PHE A 193 -2.16 -11.09 4.28
CA PHE A 193 -3.06 -12.25 4.29
C PHE A 193 -3.69 -12.54 2.92
N ASP A 194 -3.52 -11.64 1.95
CA ASP A 194 -3.81 -11.90 0.55
C ASP A 194 -2.62 -11.46 -0.32
N PRO A 195 -1.50 -12.21 -0.33
CA PRO A 195 -0.27 -11.77 -0.97
C PRO A 195 -0.42 -11.33 -2.43
N ARG A 196 -1.38 -11.91 -3.17
CA ARG A 196 -1.63 -11.50 -4.56
C ARG A 196 -2.09 -10.06 -4.69
N ALA A 197 -2.85 -9.54 -3.72
CA ALA A 197 -3.29 -8.15 -3.71
C ALA A 197 -2.11 -7.19 -3.52
N ASP A 198 -1.05 -7.65 -2.84
CA ASP A 198 0.18 -6.87 -2.63
C ASP A 198 1.16 -6.97 -3.81
N TYR A 199 0.93 -7.82 -4.81
CA TYR A 199 1.85 -7.90 -5.96
C TYR A 199 1.69 -6.68 -6.87
N ILE A 200 2.81 -6.12 -7.32
CA ILE A 200 2.80 -5.08 -8.33
C ILE A 200 2.25 -5.66 -9.64
N ALA A 201 1.31 -4.95 -10.24
CA ALA A 201 0.57 -5.42 -11.40
C ALA A 201 0.54 -4.37 -12.51
N ARG A 202 0.21 -4.82 -13.72
CA ARG A 202 -0.29 -3.94 -14.77
C ARG A 202 -1.75 -3.56 -14.46
N PHE A 203 -2.23 -2.44 -14.97
CA PHE A 203 -3.64 -2.07 -14.80
C PHE A 203 -4.57 -3.10 -15.44
N ASP A 204 -4.31 -3.46 -16.70
CA ASP A 204 -5.07 -4.46 -17.47
C ASP A 204 -4.53 -5.88 -17.26
N TYR A 205 -4.15 -6.22 -16.03
CA TYR A 205 -3.55 -7.52 -15.71
C TYR A 205 -4.52 -8.69 -15.97
N ASP A 206 -5.82 -8.41 -16.02
CA ASP A 206 -6.91 -9.34 -16.32
C ASP A 206 -7.33 -9.33 -17.81
N GLY A 207 -6.65 -8.51 -18.64
CA GLY A 207 -6.86 -8.42 -20.08
C GLY A 207 -7.82 -7.33 -20.55
N ASN A 208 -8.28 -6.44 -19.68
CA ASN A 208 -9.15 -5.32 -20.06
C ASN A 208 -8.76 -4.01 -19.35
N TRP A 209 -9.32 -2.86 -19.76
CA TRP A 209 -9.00 -1.55 -19.18
C TRP A 209 -10.08 -1.01 -18.23
N LYS A 210 -10.88 -1.90 -17.66
CA LYS A 210 -11.98 -1.58 -16.78
C LYS A 210 -11.49 -1.55 -15.33
N GLY A 211 -11.69 -0.41 -14.67
CA GLY A 211 -11.16 -0.17 -13.33
C GLY A 211 -12.03 -0.68 -12.21
N ASP A 212 -13.32 -0.91 -12.48
CA ASP A 212 -14.30 -1.37 -11.50
C ASP A 212 -14.53 -2.89 -11.48
N ASP A 213 -13.61 -3.66 -12.08
CA ASP A 213 -13.54 -5.12 -11.90
C ASP A 213 -12.17 -5.71 -11.54
N ASN A 214 -11.20 -4.85 -11.23
CA ASN A 214 -9.86 -5.25 -10.83
C ASN A 214 -9.84 -5.97 -9.47
N TRP A 215 -10.78 -5.74 -8.57
CA TRP A 215 -10.78 -6.40 -7.27
C TRP A 215 -11.14 -7.89 -7.39
N GLU A 216 -12.18 -8.22 -8.15
CA GLU A 216 -12.67 -9.59 -8.34
C GLU A 216 -11.79 -10.42 -9.27
N ASN A 217 -11.11 -9.78 -10.22
CA ASN A 217 -10.27 -10.47 -11.19
C ASN A 217 -8.89 -10.85 -10.64
N LEU A 218 -8.58 -10.48 -9.38
CA LEU A 218 -7.26 -10.68 -8.75
C LEU A 218 -6.75 -12.13 -8.81
N ARG A 219 -7.66 -13.12 -8.74
CA ARG A 219 -7.30 -14.54 -8.79
C ARG A 219 -7.06 -15.06 -10.20
N ASN A 220 -7.73 -14.47 -11.20
CA ASN A 220 -7.76 -14.94 -12.57
C ASN A 220 -6.78 -14.19 -13.49
N GLY A 221 -6.48 -12.94 -13.17
CA GLY A 221 -5.54 -12.12 -13.92
C GLY A 221 -4.08 -12.56 -13.75
N SER A 222 -3.20 -11.92 -14.52
CA SER A 222 -1.75 -12.13 -14.46
C SER A 222 -1.17 -11.58 -13.16
N SER A 223 -0.25 -12.32 -12.55
CA SER A 223 0.60 -11.81 -11.48
C SER A 223 1.99 -11.41 -11.96
N GLN A 224 2.16 -11.17 -13.27
CA GLN A 224 3.43 -10.67 -13.79
C GLN A 224 3.67 -9.25 -13.32
N ALA A 225 4.90 -8.97 -12.92
CA ALA A 225 5.27 -7.69 -12.33
C ALA A 225 5.57 -6.63 -13.40
N TYR A 226 4.91 -5.48 -13.25
CA TYR A 226 5.13 -4.30 -14.08
C TYR A 226 5.22 -3.05 -13.22
N VAL A 227 6.05 -2.10 -13.65
CA VAL A 227 6.22 -0.80 -13.02
C VAL A 227 5.99 0.27 -14.07
N TYR A 228 5.14 1.23 -13.75
CA TYR A 228 4.85 2.35 -14.64
C TYR A 228 5.89 3.45 -14.45
N TYR A 229 6.39 4.05 -15.52
CA TYR A 229 7.38 5.13 -15.45
C TYR A 229 6.99 6.37 -16.24
N ALA A 230 7.50 7.52 -15.83
CA ALA A 230 7.48 8.77 -16.60
C ALA A 230 8.79 9.52 -16.42
N VAL A 231 9.14 10.36 -17.40
CA VAL A 231 10.35 11.17 -17.37
C VAL A 231 10.04 12.62 -17.67
N MET A 232 10.61 13.53 -16.88
CA MET A 232 10.65 14.95 -17.18
C MET A 232 12.10 15.41 -17.15
N GLU A 233 12.42 16.40 -17.97
CA GLU A 233 13.77 16.92 -18.13
C GLU A 233 13.75 18.45 -18.07
N THR A 234 14.62 19.03 -17.24
CA THR A 234 14.96 20.45 -17.28
C THR A 234 16.41 20.62 -17.71
N LYS A 235 16.90 21.86 -17.80
CA LYS A 235 18.33 22.11 -18.10
C LYS A 235 19.27 21.45 -17.08
N THR A 236 18.87 21.34 -15.81
CA THR A 236 19.77 20.86 -14.74
C THR A 236 19.43 19.47 -14.19
N HIS A 237 18.22 18.95 -14.40
CA HIS A 237 17.79 17.69 -13.80
C HIS A 237 16.98 16.82 -14.77
N TRP A 238 17.01 15.51 -14.51
CA TRP A 238 15.97 14.57 -14.89
C TRP A 238 15.13 14.21 -13.66
N PHE A 239 13.84 13.96 -13.88
CA PHE A 239 12.89 13.51 -12.88
C PHE A 239 12.32 12.18 -13.37
N LEU A 240 12.60 11.11 -12.63
CA LEU A 240 12.19 9.75 -13.00
C LEU A 240 11.10 9.30 -12.05
N HIS A 241 9.91 9.10 -12.58
CA HIS A 241 8.76 8.63 -11.84
C HIS A 241 8.69 7.12 -11.95
N TYR A 242 8.38 6.45 -10.86
CA TYR A 242 8.01 5.03 -10.85
C TYR A 242 6.74 4.88 -10.01
N ASN A 243 5.69 4.33 -10.61
CA ASN A 243 4.44 4.04 -9.93
C ASN A 243 4.24 2.53 -9.82
N PHE A 244 3.69 2.13 -8.68
CA PHE A 244 3.42 0.75 -8.33
C PHE A 244 1.91 0.61 -8.22
N PHE A 245 1.32 -0.05 -9.21
CA PHE A 245 -0.10 -0.30 -9.25
C PHE A 245 -0.41 -1.63 -8.58
N HIS A 246 -1.46 -1.64 -7.78
CA HIS A 246 -2.00 -2.83 -7.13
C HIS A 246 -3.50 -2.92 -7.45
N PRO A 247 -4.05 -4.11 -7.74
CA PRO A 247 -5.49 -4.21 -8.06
C PRO A 247 -6.41 -3.88 -6.88
N ARG A 248 -5.90 -3.86 -5.65
CA ARG A 248 -6.70 -3.83 -4.42
C ARG A 248 -5.94 -3.22 -3.25
N ASP A 249 -6.44 -2.12 -2.67
CA ASP A 249 -6.10 -1.67 -1.31
C ASP A 249 -6.98 -2.39 -0.29
N TYR A 250 -6.37 -3.13 0.64
CA TYR A 250 -7.10 -3.96 1.58
C TYR A 250 -6.59 -3.92 3.02
N SER A 251 -7.50 -4.24 3.93
CA SER A 251 -7.30 -4.28 5.37
C SER A 251 -8.08 -5.43 6.00
N ASP A 252 -7.64 -5.89 7.16
CA ASP A 252 -8.38 -6.85 7.98
C ASP A 252 -9.65 -6.25 8.60
N ALA A 253 -9.77 -4.92 8.56
CA ALA A 253 -10.97 -4.16 8.91
C ALA A 253 -11.35 -3.19 7.78
N CYS A 254 -11.83 -3.72 6.65
CA CYS A 254 -12.32 -2.89 5.55
C CYS A 254 -13.57 -2.10 5.94
N VAL A 255 -13.36 -0.82 6.24
CA VAL A 255 -14.41 0.19 6.39
C VAL A 255 -14.30 1.20 5.24
N VAL A 256 -15.38 1.96 5.01
CA VAL A 256 -15.40 3.01 3.96
C VAL A 256 -14.21 3.95 4.13
N GLY A 257 -13.41 4.10 3.07
CA GLY A 257 -12.21 4.93 3.00
C GLY A 257 -10.91 4.26 3.46
N THR A 258 -10.94 2.99 3.89
CA THR A 258 -9.74 2.23 4.31
C THR A 258 -9.37 1.07 3.40
N CYS A 259 -10.29 0.68 2.52
CA CYS A 259 -10.05 -0.28 1.46
C CYS A 259 -10.71 0.27 0.21
N HIS A 260 -10.12 -0.01 -0.94
CA HIS A 260 -10.69 0.36 -2.21
C HIS A 260 -10.12 -0.46 -3.36
N GLU A 261 -10.92 -0.57 -4.40
CA GLU A 261 -10.48 -1.03 -5.69
C GLU A 261 -9.38 -0.16 -6.27
N ASN A 262 -8.38 -0.84 -6.83
CA ASN A 262 -7.14 -0.27 -7.30
C ASN A 262 -6.33 0.39 -6.18
N ASP A 263 -5.04 0.49 -6.39
CA ASP A 263 -4.18 1.39 -5.64
C ASP A 263 -3.00 1.78 -6.52
N ASN A 264 -2.50 2.98 -6.31
CA ASN A 264 -1.36 3.47 -7.06
C ASN A 264 -0.60 4.50 -6.23
N GLU A 265 0.53 4.05 -5.70
CA GLU A 265 1.51 4.85 -4.99
C GLU A 265 2.81 4.87 -5.80
N GLY A 266 3.82 5.63 -5.37
CA GLY A 266 5.08 5.65 -6.11
C GLY A 266 6.15 6.58 -5.61
N MET A 267 7.10 6.88 -6.49
CA MET A 267 8.30 7.65 -6.19
C MET A 267 8.73 8.56 -7.34
N ILE A 268 9.44 9.62 -6.99
CA ILE A 268 10.14 10.52 -7.90
C ILE A 268 11.62 10.53 -7.53
N LEU A 269 12.48 10.13 -8.46
CA LEU A 269 13.92 10.25 -8.37
C LEU A 269 14.39 11.53 -9.07
N THR A 270 15.07 12.40 -8.33
CA THR A 270 15.68 13.61 -8.89
C THR A 270 17.15 13.34 -9.19
N VAL A 271 17.52 13.44 -10.46
CA VAL A 271 18.86 13.16 -10.96
C VAL A 271 19.45 14.44 -11.56
N ARG A 272 20.48 15.01 -10.91
CA ARG A 272 21.19 16.18 -11.43
C ARG A 272 22.09 15.79 -12.58
N LYS A 273 22.05 16.58 -13.65
CA LYS A 273 23.00 16.45 -14.77
C LYS A 273 24.35 17.01 -14.36
N ASP A 274 25.40 16.23 -14.58
CA ASP A 274 26.79 16.61 -14.28
C ASP A 274 27.73 16.45 -15.49
N GLY A 275 27.14 16.27 -16.68
CA GLY A 275 27.87 16.01 -17.93
C GLY A 275 28.08 14.51 -18.21
N SER A 276 27.87 13.64 -17.22
CA SER A 276 27.85 12.18 -17.46
C SER A 276 26.52 11.73 -18.09
N PRO A 277 26.47 10.53 -18.72
CA PRO A 277 25.23 10.00 -19.31
C PRO A 277 24.10 9.75 -18.31
N PHE A 278 24.41 9.62 -17.01
CA PHE A 278 23.46 9.22 -15.99
C PHE A 278 23.33 10.22 -14.84
N GLY A 279 24.18 11.23 -14.77
CA GLY A 279 24.12 12.24 -13.73
C GLY A 279 24.35 11.70 -12.33
N LYS A 280 23.85 12.43 -11.34
CA LYS A 280 23.93 12.11 -9.92
C LYS A 280 22.57 12.19 -9.28
N VAL A 281 22.13 11.12 -8.62
CA VAL A 281 20.92 11.12 -7.80
C VAL A 281 21.10 12.03 -6.59
N GLU A 282 20.16 12.94 -6.37
CA GLU A 282 20.20 13.90 -5.26
C GLU A 282 19.03 13.75 -4.29
N LEU A 283 17.85 13.39 -4.79
CA LEU A 283 16.66 13.17 -3.97
C LEU A 283 15.87 11.95 -4.44
N LEU A 284 15.27 11.28 -3.46
CA LEU A 284 14.18 10.34 -3.63
C LEU A 284 12.99 10.89 -2.84
N GLU A 285 11.87 11.15 -3.51
CA GLU A 285 10.60 11.45 -2.87
C GLU A 285 9.65 10.26 -3.06
N THR A 286 9.00 9.79 -2.00
CA THR A 286 8.04 8.67 -2.04
C THR A 286 6.68 9.12 -1.52
N LEU A 287 5.61 8.47 -1.99
CA LEU A 287 4.24 8.71 -1.54
C LEU A 287 3.74 7.56 -0.68
N ALA A 288 3.21 7.89 0.50
CA ALA A 288 2.42 6.96 1.28
C ALA A 288 1.20 7.68 1.88
N HIS A 289 0.00 7.22 1.55
CA HIS A 289 -1.26 7.69 2.14
C HIS A 289 -1.49 9.21 1.95
N ASN A 290 -1.07 9.75 0.79
CA ASN A 290 -1.05 11.19 0.47
C ASN A 290 -0.09 12.03 1.35
N ASN A 291 0.99 11.43 1.85
CA ASN A 291 2.10 12.13 2.48
C ASN A 291 3.39 11.84 1.69
N ILE A 292 4.16 12.89 1.44
CA ILE A 292 5.46 12.76 0.77
C ILE A 292 6.56 12.61 1.82
N TYR A 293 7.43 11.62 1.59
CA TYR A 293 8.63 11.36 2.36
C TYR A 293 9.85 11.63 1.47
N THR A 294 10.88 12.25 2.03
CA THR A 294 12.05 12.68 1.25
C THR A 294 13.34 12.10 1.80
N PHE A 295 14.16 11.55 0.93
CA PHE A 295 15.45 10.97 1.25
C PHE A 295 16.54 11.69 0.45
N THR A 296 17.67 12.01 1.08
CA THR A 296 18.84 12.62 0.40
C THR A 296 20.17 12.12 0.97
N ASN A 297 21.16 11.91 0.11
CA ASN A 297 22.56 11.77 0.50
C ASN A 297 23.34 13.09 0.33
N GLU A 298 22.70 14.13 -0.22
CA GLU A 298 23.26 15.47 -0.35
C GLU A 298 22.87 16.33 0.86
N LYS A 299 23.74 16.33 1.88
CA LYS A 299 23.50 17.02 3.15
C LYS A 299 23.30 18.53 3.02
N ARG A 300 23.68 19.14 1.89
CA ARG A 300 23.51 20.58 1.64
C ARG A 300 22.07 20.95 1.26
N ILE A 301 21.28 20.02 0.73
CA ILE A 301 19.84 20.24 0.50
C ILE A 301 19.15 20.28 1.86
N LYS A 302 18.46 21.39 2.17
CA LYS A 302 17.79 21.58 3.47
C LYS A 302 16.28 21.65 3.30
N LYS A 303 15.56 21.21 4.33
CA LYS A 303 14.11 21.33 4.41
C LYS A 303 13.63 22.78 4.27
N LYS A 304 12.47 22.96 3.63
CA LYS A 304 11.69 24.21 3.66
C LYS A 304 10.22 23.91 3.99
N VAL A 305 9.52 23.17 3.12
CA VAL A 305 8.12 22.76 3.35
C VAL A 305 8.04 21.25 3.64
N HIS A 306 8.70 20.45 2.81
CA HIS A 306 8.90 19.02 3.05
C HIS A 306 10.08 18.81 4.01
N ASN A 307 10.03 17.70 4.76
CA ASN A 307 11.12 17.30 5.62
C ASN A 307 12.21 16.60 4.79
N VAL A 308 13.36 16.34 5.42
CA VAL A 308 14.29 15.32 4.95
C VAL A 308 14.19 14.20 5.98
N ASP A 309 13.60 13.08 5.56
CA ASP A 309 13.16 11.98 6.41
C ASP A 309 14.24 10.90 6.58
N GLY A 310 15.22 10.82 5.68
CA GLY A 310 16.34 9.89 5.78
C GLY A 310 17.37 9.99 4.66
N THR A 311 18.23 8.97 4.58
CA THR A 311 19.23 8.78 3.52
C THR A 311 18.70 7.87 2.42
N LEU A 312 19.29 7.94 1.22
CA LEU A 312 19.01 6.98 0.16
C LEU A 312 19.95 5.78 0.29
N SER A 313 19.39 4.60 0.06
CA SER A 313 20.13 3.35 -0.07
C SER A 313 19.97 2.82 -1.49
N PHE A 314 21.02 2.16 -2.00
CA PHE A 314 21.06 1.65 -3.36
C PHE A 314 21.40 0.16 -3.36
N TYR A 315 20.67 -0.59 -4.18
CA TYR A 315 21.02 -1.94 -4.59
C TYR A 315 21.92 -1.83 -5.84
N ASN A 316 23.05 -2.53 -5.81
CA ASN A 316 24.07 -2.50 -6.87
C ASN A 316 24.44 -1.06 -7.32
N GLU A 317 24.54 -0.14 -6.36
CA GLU A 317 24.95 1.27 -6.54
C GLU A 317 23.99 2.17 -7.34
N THR A 318 23.11 1.62 -8.17
CA THR A 318 22.27 2.40 -9.10
C THR A 318 20.78 2.31 -8.81
N HIS A 319 20.30 1.23 -8.21
CA HIS A 319 18.87 0.99 -8.03
C HIS A 319 18.43 1.49 -6.65
N PRO A 320 17.64 2.58 -6.53
CA PRO A 320 17.17 3.04 -5.23
C PRO A 320 16.35 1.92 -4.55
N ILE A 321 16.63 1.66 -3.28
CA ILE A 321 15.90 0.66 -2.50
C ILE A 321 14.69 1.33 -1.87
N ILE A 322 13.51 0.82 -2.20
CA ILE A 322 12.24 1.23 -1.58
C ILE A 322 11.58 0.06 -0.87
N PHE A 323 10.69 0.39 0.06
CA PHE A 323 9.79 -0.53 0.74
C PHE A 323 8.35 -0.11 0.45
N ILE A 324 7.48 -1.09 0.20
CA ILE A 324 6.05 -0.88 -0.02
C ILE A 324 5.30 -1.65 1.07
N GLU A 325 4.43 -0.96 1.81
CA GLU A 325 3.58 -1.57 2.85
C GLU A 325 2.59 -2.59 2.24
N ALA A 326 2.26 -3.64 2.99
CA ALA A 326 1.18 -4.54 2.59
C ALA A 326 -0.19 -3.92 2.87
N GLY A 327 -1.18 -4.18 2.02
CA GLY A 327 -2.55 -3.71 2.18
C GLY A 327 -2.79 -2.33 1.57
N GLY A 328 -2.20 -1.28 2.14
CA GLY A 328 -2.38 0.11 1.69
C GLY A 328 -1.20 0.71 0.92
N HIS A 329 -0.23 -0.12 0.53
CA HIS A 329 0.85 0.16 -0.43
C HIS A 329 1.66 1.45 -0.27
N GLY A 330 1.73 2.00 0.93
CA GLY A 330 2.55 3.19 1.20
C GLY A 330 4.02 2.96 0.84
N VAL A 331 4.59 3.83 0.00
CA VAL A 331 5.98 3.72 -0.46
C VAL A 331 6.90 4.53 0.44
N LEU A 332 7.95 3.88 0.93
CA LEU A 332 8.98 4.43 1.81
C LEU A 332 10.38 4.12 1.28
N GLY A 333 11.39 4.87 1.73
CA GLY A 333 12.79 4.47 1.52
C GLY A 333 13.10 3.16 2.26
N GLY A 334 13.92 2.30 1.66
CA GLY A 334 14.19 0.95 2.18
C GLY A 334 14.69 0.92 3.62
N ASP A 335 15.55 1.86 4.02
CA ASP A 335 16.10 2.01 5.38
C ASP A 335 15.30 2.98 6.26
N TYR A 336 14.12 3.41 5.83
CA TYR A 336 13.30 4.27 6.67
C TYR A 336 12.90 3.55 7.96
N LYS A 337 12.82 4.27 9.08
CA LYS A 337 12.63 3.66 10.41
C LYS A 337 11.36 2.81 10.55
N THR A 338 10.32 3.09 9.77
CA THR A 338 9.07 2.31 9.76
C THR A 338 9.00 1.28 8.63
N SER A 339 10.03 1.19 7.78
CA SER A 339 10.17 0.12 6.80
C SER A 339 10.35 -1.22 7.52
N PHE A 340 9.59 -2.24 7.10
CA PHE A 340 9.82 -3.62 7.52
C PHE A 340 10.87 -4.34 6.66
N PHE A 341 11.64 -3.60 5.86
CA PHE A 341 12.84 -4.08 5.20
C PHE A 341 14.09 -3.51 5.86
N ASP A 342 15.17 -4.28 5.85
CA ASP A 342 16.52 -3.83 6.19
C ASP A 342 17.33 -3.79 4.90
N ALA A 343 17.63 -2.59 4.39
CA ALA A 343 18.30 -2.45 3.10
C ALA A 343 19.80 -2.75 3.18
N LYS A 344 20.39 -2.80 4.38
CA LYS A 344 21.78 -3.22 4.57
C LYS A 344 21.90 -4.74 4.54
N LEU A 345 20.94 -5.44 5.16
CA LEU A 345 20.89 -6.91 5.20
C LEU A 345 20.17 -7.51 3.98
N MET A 346 19.48 -6.68 3.19
CA MET A 346 18.64 -7.10 2.07
C MET A 346 17.60 -8.14 2.49
N SER A 347 16.97 -7.92 3.64
CA SER A 347 16.04 -8.88 4.26
C SER A 347 14.84 -8.20 4.89
N PHE A 348 13.67 -8.83 4.82
CA PHE A 348 12.52 -8.38 5.59
C PHE A 348 12.69 -8.67 7.09
N LYS A 349 12.28 -7.70 7.92
CA LYS A 349 12.25 -7.78 9.39
C LYS A 349 11.10 -8.66 9.89
N GLN A 350 10.04 -8.75 9.09
CA GLN A 350 8.94 -9.69 9.25
C GLN A 350 9.08 -10.70 8.11
N ASN A 351 8.99 -12.01 8.36
CA ASN A 351 9.38 -13.04 7.39
C ASN A 351 8.43 -13.21 6.18
N THR A 352 7.83 -12.13 5.68
CA THR A 352 6.91 -12.13 4.53
C THR A 352 7.12 -10.87 3.69
N GLY A 353 7.22 -11.06 2.37
CA GLY A 353 7.24 -9.99 1.37
C GLY A 353 7.86 -10.47 0.06
N VAL A 354 7.70 -9.78 -1.05
CA VAL A 354 8.36 -10.11 -2.32
C VAL A 354 9.43 -9.06 -2.64
N THR A 355 10.59 -9.48 -3.14
CA THR A 355 11.56 -8.52 -3.69
C THR A 355 11.52 -8.51 -5.21
N TYR A 356 11.44 -7.32 -5.80
CA TYR A 356 11.47 -7.13 -7.24
C TYR A 356 12.73 -6.38 -7.69
N THR A 357 13.30 -6.83 -8.80
CA THR A 357 14.51 -6.29 -9.44
C THR A 357 14.27 -6.13 -10.93
N TYR A 358 14.77 -5.04 -11.51
CA TYR A 358 14.74 -4.88 -12.95
C TYR A 358 15.74 -5.87 -13.59
N LYS A 359 15.22 -6.80 -14.40
CA LYS A 359 16.01 -7.85 -15.10
C LYS A 359 15.84 -7.68 -16.61
N ASP A 360 16.33 -6.55 -17.13
CA ASP A 360 16.28 -6.26 -18.57
C ASP A 360 14.87 -6.38 -19.20
N GLY A 361 13.84 -6.01 -18.44
CA GLY A 361 12.45 -6.02 -18.89
C GLY A 361 11.73 -7.38 -18.76
N GLU A 362 12.31 -8.35 -18.06
CA GLU A 362 11.65 -9.63 -17.80
C GLU A 362 10.53 -9.47 -16.76
N ALA A 363 9.27 -9.50 -17.21
CA ALA A 363 8.09 -9.51 -16.36
C ALA A 363 7.81 -10.92 -15.80
N GLU A 364 8.38 -11.22 -14.63
CA GLU A 364 8.21 -12.49 -13.92
C GLU A 364 7.00 -12.48 -12.99
N ARG A 365 6.56 -13.67 -12.56
CA ARG A 365 5.50 -13.86 -11.57
C ARG A 365 6.11 -14.27 -10.23
N PRO A 366 5.68 -13.68 -9.10
CA PRO A 366 6.00 -14.25 -7.79
C PRO A 366 5.44 -15.66 -7.68
N SER A 367 6.30 -16.61 -7.30
CA SER A 367 5.93 -18.01 -7.08
C SER A 367 5.13 -18.18 -5.78
N TYR A 368 5.34 -17.30 -4.79
CA TYR A 368 4.66 -17.25 -3.50
C TYR A 368 4.81 -15.86 -2.84
N GLY A 369 4.07 -15.64 -1.76
CA GLY A 369 4.09 -14.38 -1.00
C GLY A 369 5.39 -14.10 -0.23
N ASP A 370 6.46 -14.86 -0.47
CA ASP A 370 7.79 -14.57 0.06
C ASP A 370 8.90 -14.79 -0.98
N ASP A 371 8.55 -14.64 -2.27
CA ASP A 371 9.51 -14.84 -3.35
C ASP A 371 10.58 -13.74 -3.35
N ARG A 372 11.75 -14.04 -3.93
CA ARG A 372 12.90 -13.15 -3.95
C ARG A 372 13.38 -12.96 -5.36
N ASN A 373 13.83 -11.74 -5.67
CA ASN A 373 14.48 -11.41 -6.92
C ASN A 373 13.55 -11.70 -8.11
N VAL A 374 12.31 -11.24 -8.03
CA VAL A 374 11.32 -11.33 -9.12
C VAL A 374 11.60 -10.21 -10.13
N GLY A 375 11.73 -10.57 -11.39
CA GLY A 375 11.87 -9.66 -12.52
C GLY A 375 10.61 -8.83 -12.73
N TYR A 376 10.76 -7.56 -13.07
CA TYR A 376 9.66 -6.72 -13.55
C TYR A 376 10.05 -5.97 -14.81
N SER A 377 9.04 -5.53 -15.55
CA SER A 377 9.22 -4.68 -16.73
C SER A 377 8.68 -3.26 -16.55
N LEU A 378 9.12 -2.35 -17.42
CA LEU A 378 8.82 -0.92 -17.36
C LEU A 378 7.81 -0.49 -18.43
N ILE A 379 6.71 0.15 -18.00
CA ILE A 379 5.64 0.63 -18.89
C ILE A 379 5.59 2.16 -18.89
N SER A 380 5.60 2.77 -20.07
CA SER A 380 5.47 4.22 -20.22
C SER A 380 4.09 4.70 -19.79
N ILE A 381 4.01 5.59 -18.80
CA ILE A 381 2.75 6.25 -18.40
C ILE A 381 2.23 7.15 -19.51
N GLU A 382 3.14 7.80 -20.25
CA GLU A 382 2.82 8.68 -21.38
C GLU A 382 2.07 7.95 -22.49
N ASP A 383 2.52 6.73 -22.81
CA ASP A 383 1.96 5.93 -23.91
C ASP A 383 0.79 5.02 -23.47
N SER A 384 0.57 4.88 -22.17
CA SER A 384 -0.50 4.04 -21.61
C SER A 384 -1.58 4.87 -20.93
N TRP A 385 -1.40 5.18 -19.64
CA TRP A 385 -2.42 5.82 -18.81
C TRP A 385 -2.74 7.24 -19.27
N TRP A 386 -1.75 8.03 -19.67
CA TRP A 386 -2.00 9.43 -20.02
C TRP A 386 -2.91 9.58 -21.24
N GLN A 387 -2.77 8.71 -22.24
CA GLN A 387 -3.63 8.69 -23.43
C GLN A 387 -5.10 8.43 -23.09
N ARG A 388 -5.36 7.71 -21.99
CA ARG A 388 -6.72 7.36 -21.53
C ARG A 388 -7.25 8.32 -20.46
N GLY A 389 -6.35 8.90 -19.67
CA GLY A 389 -6.65 9.72 -18.52
C GLY A 389 -6.65 11.23 -18.79
N SER A 390 -6.47 11.66 -20.04
CA SER A 390 -6.50 13.06 -20.44
C SER A 390 -7.41 13.28 -21.65
N ASN A 391 -8.33 14.24 -21.56
CA ASN A 391 -9.32 14.50 -22.63
C ASN A 391 -9.84 15.95 -22.63
N GLU A 392 -10.67 16.28 -23.61
CA GLU A 392 -11.26 17.62 -23.77
C GLU A 392 -12.64 17.77 -23.13
N SER A 393 -13.34 16.68 -22.83
CA SER A 393 -14.73 16.70 -22.33
C SER A 393 -14.85 16.61 -20.80
N GLY A 394 -13.87 16.00 -20.13
CA GLY A 394 -13.93 15.66 -18.71
C GLY A 394 -14.86 14.47 -18.41
N GLU A 395 -15.35 13.76 -19.42
CA GLU A 395 -16.23 12.61 -19.22
C GLU A 395 -15.44 11.41 -18.67
N PRO A 396 -15.98 10.71 -17.64
CA PRO A 396 -15.44 9.43 -17.18
C PRO A 396 -15.36 8.39 -18.29
N ASN A 397 -14.50 7.38 -18.10
CA ASN A 397 -14.42 6.21 -18.96
C ASN A 397 -14.24 4.94 -18.12
N GLU A 398 -14.08 3.79 -18.78
CA GLU A 398 -13.91 2.50 -18.11
C GLU A 398 -12.65 2.43 -17.22
N THR A 399 -11.64 3.27 -17.45
CA THR A 399 -10.39 3.26 -16.69
C THR A 399 -10.35 4.34 -15.61
N PHE A 400 -10.92 5.51 -15.87
CA PHE A 400 -10.69 6.74 -15.12
C PHE A 400 -11.98 7.51 -14.79
N GLU A 401 -11.96 8.20 -13.65
CA GLU A 401 -13.06 9.05 -13.18
C GLU A 401 -12.53 10.35 -12.54
N LYS A 402 -13.46 11.20 -12.08
CA LYS A 402 -13.22 12.43 -11.33
C LYS A 402 -12.28 13.39 -12.06
N PHE A 403 -12.49 13.49 -13.37
CA PHE A 403 -11.75 14.40 -14.22
C PHE A 403 -11.86 15.84 -13.70
N TYR A 404 -10.75 16.57 -13.76
CA TYR A 404 -10.65 17.92 -13.26
C TYR A 404 -9.72 18.76 -14.14
N ILE A 405 -9.84 20.08 -14.01
CA ILE A 405 -8.92 21.02 -14.64
C ILE A 405 -7.74 21.22 -13.70
N TYR A 406 -6.53 20.99 -14.19
CA TYR A 406 -5.31 21.21 -13.42
C TYR A 406 -5.05 22.70 -13.20
N GLU A 407 -5.05 23.12 -11.93
CA GLU A 407 -4.85 24.51 -11.51
C GLU A 407 -3.62 24.63 -10.60
N PRO A 408 -2.40 24.66 -11.14
CA PRO A 408 -1.20 24.73 -10.33
C PRO A 408 -1.03 26.10 -9.65
N PHE A 409 -0.43 26.10 -8.46
CA PHE A 409 0.02 27.34 -7.82
C PHE A 409 1.31 27.86 -8.45
N GLY A 410 1.60 29.15 -8.27
CA GLY A 410 2.89 29.73 -8.67
C GLY A 410 3.01 30.13 -10.15
N ASN A 411 1.88 30.37 -10.83
CA ASN A 411 1.83 30.73 -12.25
C ASN A 411 2.61 29.75 -13.13
N ARG A 412 2.33 28.46 -12.93
CA ARG A 412 3.01 27.36 -13.61
C ARG A 412 2.20 26.87 -14.82
N PRO A 413 2.85 26.21 -15.80
CA PRO A 413 2.15 25.70 -16.99
C PRO A 413 0.99 24.79 -16.61
N LYS A 414 -0.09 24.85 -17.39
CA LYS A 414 -1.23 23.93 -17.27
C LYS A 414 -0.92 22.61 -17.98
N THR A 415 -1.82 21.64 -17.85
CA THR A 415 -1.72 20.36 -18.56
C THR A 415 -1.91 20.52 -20.06
N SER A 416 -1.28 19.66 -20.86
CA SER A 416 -1.39 19.67 -22.33
C SER A 416 -2.80 19.35 -22.84
N LYS A 417 -3.67 18.83 -21.97
CA LYS A 417 -5.11 18.63 -22.19
C LYS A 417 -5.92 19.39 -21.13
N LYS A 418 -7.13 19.81 -21.49
CA LYS A 418 -7.99 20.61 -20.61
C LYS A 418 -8.41 19.86 -19.34
N TYR A 419 -8.82 18.60 -19.47
CA TYR A 419 -9.23 17.76 -18.35
C TYR A 419 -8.28 16.57 -18.21
N ILE A 420 -7.94 16.27 -16.96
CA ILE A 420 -7.17 15.10 -16.58
C ILE A 420 -7.89 14.33 -15.46
N ALA A 421 -7.78 13.01 -15.47
CA ALA A 421 -8.42 12.13 -14.50
C ALA A 421 -7.92 12.40 -13.08
N GLY A 422 -8.84 12.47 -12.12
CA GLY A 422 -8.48 12.61 -10.70
C GLY A 422 -8.22 11.27 -10.02
N SER A 423 -8.80 10.19 -10.54
CA SER A 423 -8.75 8.85 -9.97
C SER A 423 -8.89 7.78 -11.05
N PHE A 424 -8.38 6.58 -10.77
CA PHE A 424 -8.84 5.38 -11.47
C PHE A 424 -10.31 5.15 -11.14
N LEU A 425 -11.07 4.61 -12.09
CA LEU A 425 -12.41 4.11 -11.84
C LEU A 425 -12.31 2.96 -10.83
N GLY A 426 -13.13 2.93 -9.80
CA GLY A 426 -13.19 1.81 -8.87
C GLY A 426 -14.44 1.87 -8.01
N ARG A 427 -15.08 0.74 -7.73
CA ARG A 427 -16.37 0.69 -7.04
C ARG A 427 -16.35 -0.16 -5.78
N THR A 428 -15.44 -1.12 -5.71
CA THR A 428 -15.37 -2.02 -4.55
C THR A 428 -14.86 -1.31 -3.29
N ALA A 429 -15.58 -1.51 -2.18
CA ALA A 429 -15.37 -0.94 -0.84
C ALA A 429 -15.44 0.60 -0.73
N SER A 430 -14.83 1.37 -1.62
CA SER A 430 -14.91 2.84 -1.67
C SER A 430 -14.70 3.36 -3.09
N ASP A 431 -15.45 4.42 -3.41
CA ASP A 431 -15.60 4.90 -4.78
C ASP A 431 -14.38 5.70 -5.28
N SER A 432 -13.69 5.17 -6.29
CA SER A 432 -12.61 5.77 -7.08
C SER A 432 -11.59 6.53 -6.22
N MET A 433 -10.92 5.80 -5.33
CA MET A 433 -9.99 6.37 -4.34
C MET A 433 -8.53 6.38 -4.81
N ALA A 434 -8.13 5.37 -5.60
CA ALA A 434 -6.81 5.26 -6.20
C ALA A 434 -6.57 6.37 -7.23
N LYS A 435 -5.35 6.90 -7.28
CA LYS A 435 -5.04 8.06 -8.12
C LYS A 435 -3.89 7.78 -9.06
N PRO A 436 -3.97 8.14 -10.36
CA PRO A 436 -2.78 8.22 -11.19
C PRO A 436 -1.83 9.29 -10.64
N PHE A 437 -0.56 9.30 -11.07
CA PHE A 437 0.42 10.20 -10.47
C PHE A 437 0.07 11.69 -10.58
N TRP A 438 -0.64 12.09 -11.65
CA TRP A 438 -1.15 13.44 -11.80
C TRP A 438 -2.35 13.76 -10.88
N GLY A 439 -2.95 12.78 -10.21
CA GLY A 439 -3.96 13.00 -9.15
C GLY A 439 -3.37 13.04 -7.74
N TRP A 440 -2.09 12.69 -7.56
CA TRP A 440 -1.44 12.66 -6.25
C TRP A 440 -1.32 14.03 -5.60
N HIS A 441 -1.29 14.06 -4.27
CA HIS A 441 -1.04 15.29 -3.52
C HIS A 441 -0.45 14.97 -2.15
N ASP A 442 0.25 15.95 -1.60
CA ASP A 442 0.65 15.94 -0.19
C ASP A 442 -0.29 16.80 0.65
N ARG A 443 -0.84 16.21 1.71
CA ARG A 443 -1.77 16.90 2.64
C ARG A 443 -1.17 18.21 3.16
N ARG A 444 0.14 18.24 3.44
CA ARG A 444 0.82 19.41 4.02
C ARG A 444 0.92 20.57 3.03
N THR A 445 1.45 20.33 1.83
CA THR A 445 1.60 21.35 0.79
C THR A 445 0.25 21.84 0.27
N LYS A 446 -0.73 20.94 0.11
CA LYS A 446 -2.10 21.30 -0.29
C LYS A 446 -2.77 22.22 0.73
N LYS A 447 -2.72 21.87 2.02
CA LYS A 447 -3.26 22.72 3.10
C LYS A 447 -2.60 24.10 3.16
N LYS A 448 -1.29 24.18 2.87
CA LYS A 448 -0.52 25.42 2.86
C LYS A 448 -0.61 26.19 1.53
N LYS A 449 -1.33 25.67 0.53
CA LYS A 449 -1.39 26.23 -0.84
C LYS A 449 0.01 26.43 -1.46
N VAL A 450 0.91 25.47 -1.23
CA VAL A 450 2.26 25.47 -1.82
C VAL A 450 2.27 24.68 -3.12
N LEU A 451 1.66 23.48 -3.10
CA LEU A 451 1.43 22.64 -4.27
C LEU A 451 -0.04 22.24 -4.29
N ASN A 452 -0.68 22.28 -5.45
CA ASN A 452 -2.04 21.78 -5.63
C ASN A 452 -2.04 20.28 -6.00
N THR A 453 -3.24 19.68 -6.09
CA THR A 453 -3.42 18.31 -6.60
C THR A 453 -2.71 18.12 -7.94
N GLY A 454 -1.91 17.07 -8.05
CA GLY A 454 -1.09 16.73 -9.21
C GLY A 454 0.25 17.47 -9.30
N GLN A 455 0.40 18.62 -8.63
CA GLN A 455 1.52 19.51 -8.89
C GLN A 455 2.87 18.99 -8.40
N TRP A 456 2.89 18.15 -7.36
CA TRP A 456 4.11 17.47 -6.95
C TRP A 456 4.69 16.63 -8.11
N ALA A 457 3.83 15.95 -8.85
CA ALA A 457 4.24 14.94 -9.82
C ALA A 457 4.26 15.46 -11.26
N LEU A 458 3.36 16.37 -11.64
CA LEU A 458 3.35 16.99 -12.97
C LEU A 458 4.41 18.09 -13.13
N ASP A 459 4.76 18.78 -12.03
CA ASP A 459 5.73 19.87 -12.03
C ASP A 459 6.82 19.69 -10.94
N PRO A 460 7.58 18.57 -11.01
CA PRO A 460 8.53 18.23 -9.96
C PRO A 460 9.65 19.27 -9.82
N ALA A 461 10.05 19.95 -10.91
CA ALA A 461 11.04 21.03 -10.83
C ALA A 461 10.56 22.22 -9.99
N TYR A 462 9.30 22.63 -10.16
CA TYR A 462 8.71 23.65 -9.29
C TYR A 462 8.59 23.16 -7.86
N SER A 463 8.11 21.92 -7.65
CA SER A 463 8.03 21.30 -6.34
C SER A 463 9.35 21.41 -5.59
N LEU A 464 10.46 20.99 -6.21
CA LEU A 464 11.79 21.08 -5.59
C LEU A 464 12.19 22.51 -5.21
N SER A 465 11.90 23.48 -6.08
CA SER A 465 12.27 24.89 -5.87
C SER A 465 11.53 25.53 -4.69
N VAL A 466 10.30 25.08 -4.39
CA VAL A 466 9.48 25.63 -3.31
C VAL A 466 9.55 24.83 -2.03
N CYS A 467 9.78 23.51 -2.11
CA CYS A 467 9.75 22.59 -0.98
C CYS A 467 11.09 22.44 -0.25
N TYR A 468 12.22 22.81 -0.88
CA TYR A 468 13.56 22.71 -0.30
C TYR A 468 14.36 24.00 -0.46
N LYS A 469 15.46 24.10 0.31
CA LYS A 469 16.51 25.09 0.11
C LYS A 469 17.70 24.40 -0.55
N TRP A 470 18.02 24.85 -1.75
CA TRP A 470 19.13 24.36 -2.54
C TRP A 470 20.38 25.22 -2.33
N PRO A 471 21.58 24.63 -2.25
CA PRO A 471 22.83 25.39 -2.26
C PRO A 471 23.01 26.08 -3.62
N LYS A 472 23.70 27.23 -3.65
CA LYS A 472 23.84 28.03 -4.87
C LYS A 472 24.56 27.27 -5.99
N GLU A 473 25.41 26.32 -5.61
CA GLU A 473 26.21 25.49 -6.50
C GLU A 473 25.40 24.35 -7.15
N LEU A 474 24.16 24.09 -6.67
CA LEU A 474 23.25 23.08 -7.21
C LEU A 474 21.92 23.73 -7.64
N PRO A 475 21.91 24.54 -8.72
CA PRO A 475 20.72 25.24 -9.15
C PRO A 475 19.65 24.31 -9.74
N VAL A 476 18.40 24.52 -9.35
CA VAL A 476 17.24 23.83 -9.92
C VAL A 476 16.60 24.70 -11.00
N ALA A 477 16.70 24.30 -12.26
CA ALA A 477 15.98 24.91 -13.35
C ALA A 477 14.50 24.45 -13.30
N THR A 478 13.58 25.39 -13.47
CA THR A 478 12.12 25.13 -13.49
C THR A 478 11.51 25.17 -14.88
N GLU A 479 12.31 25.44 -15.91
CA GLU A 479 11.94 25.35 -17.31
C GLU A 479 12.21 23.94 -17.83
N TYR A 480 11.19 23.30 -18.40
CA TYR A 480 11.30 21.97 -18.98
C TYR A 480 11.87 22.02 -20.40
N LEU A 481 12.83 21.14 -20.65
CA LEU A 481 13.24 20.71 -22.00
C LEU A 481 12.33 19.59 -22.52
N TYR A 482 11.76 18.81 -21.59
CA TYR A 482 10.78 17.77 -21.88
C TYR A 482 9.83 17.62 -20.68
N ASN A 483 8.53 17.80 -20.93
CA ASN A 483 7.46 17.41 -20.02
C ASN A 483 6.19 17.17 -20.85
N PRO A 484 5.85 15.92 -21.18
CA PRO A 484 4.77 15.60 -22.12
C PRO A 484 3.37 15.87 -21.55
N PHE A 485 3.28 16.15 -20.24
CA PHE A 485 2.03 16.31 -19.53
C PHE A 485 1.60 17.77 -19.38
N LEU A 486 2.52 18.72 -19.58
CA LEU A 486 2.27 20.16 -19.47
C LEU A 486 2.27 20.82 -20.86
N GLU A 487 1.56 21.94 -20.99
CA GLU A 487 1.66 22.80 -22.18
C GLU A 487 3.11 23.27 -22.34
N GLU A 488 3.59 23.35 -23.59
CA GLU A 488 4.87 23.99 -23.87
C GLU A 488 4.87 25.44 -23.36
N PRO A 489 6.02 25.95 -22.89
CA PRO A 489 6.13 27.36 -22.54
C PRO A 489 5.74 28.20 -23.75
N ARG A 490 4.63 28.95 -23.65
CA ARG A 490 4.30 29.95 -24.68
C ARG A 490 5.49 30.90 -24.76
N THR A 491 6.19 30.87 -25.87
CA THR A 491 7.23 31.86 -26.15
C THR A 491 6.53 33.22 -26.17
N PRO A 492 7.00 34.23 -25.41
CA PRO A 492 6.39 35.56 -25.38
C PRO A 492 6.24 36.19 -26.77
#